data_AF-A0A3R7VZJ8-F1
#
_entry.id   AF-A0A3R7VZJ8-F1
#
_cell.length_a   1.000
_cell.length_b   1.000
_cell.length_c   1.000
_cell.angle_alpha   90.00
_cell.angle_beta   90.00
_cell.angle_gamma   90.00
#
_symmetry.space_group_name_H-M   'P 1'
#
loop_
_entity.id
_entity.type
_entity.pdbx_description
1 polymer ?
#
loop_
_entity_poly.entity_id
_entity_poly.type
_entity_poly.pdbx_seq_one_letter_code
_entity_poly.pdbx_strand_id
1 'polypeptide(L)'
;MVKIKVERLIHPTEWVQKSKIGDIKVANVSFEDEHSVRNVISKYNRFQGRRTGKFIHVTYNVEAERIGIYVVSREERVKELNGDRNAKKWKNKFPKSFFGRDRWENGSEHD
;
A
#
# COMPACT_ATOMS: atom_id res chain seq x y z
N MET A 1 -16.98 -2.59 6.99
CA MET A 1 -15.57 -2.69 6.55
C MET A 1 -15.46 -2.08 5.18
N VAL A 2 -14.31 -1.53 4.80
CA VAL A 2 -14.12 -0.95 3.45
C VAL A 2 -13.82 -2.13 2.52
N LYS A 3 -14.69 -2.38 1.54
CA LYS A 3 -14.41 -3.37 0.50
C LYS A 3 -13.21 -2.91 -0.33
N ILE A 4 -12.18 -3.74 -0.40
CA ILE A 4 -10.98 -3.52 -1.18
C ILE A 4 -11.10 -4.29 -2.49
N LYS A 5 -11.12 -3.56 -3.60
CA LYS A 5 -11.05 -4.15 -4.93
C LYS A 5 -9.60 -4.42 -5.31
N VAL A 6 -9.32 -5.61 -5.83
CA VAL A 6 -7.98 -5.95 -6.34
C VAL A 6 -7.77 -5.29 -7.69
N GLU A 7 -6.77 -4.42 -7.76
CA GLU A 7 -6.44 -3.67 -8.96
C GLU A 7 -5.43 -4.41 -9.83
N ARG A 8 -5.57 -4.26 -11.15
CA ARG A 8 -4.51 -4.64 -12.08
C ARG A 8 -3.45 -3.54 -12.09
N LEU A 9 -2.24 -3.86 -11.64
CA LEU A 9 -1.13 -2.89 -11.63
C LEU A 9 -0.45 -2.83 -13.00
N ILE A 10 -0.77 -1.80 -13.78
CA ILE A 10 -0.14 -1.57 -15.10
C ILE A 10 1.02 -0.56 -14.97
N HIS A 11 0.79 0.56 -14.27
CA HIS A 11 1.77 1.63 -14.09
C HIS A 11 1.93 1.97 -12.60
N PRO A 12 2.95 1.43 -11.90
CA PRO A 12 3.17 1.67 -10.47
C PRO A 12 3.25 3.16 -10.10
N THR A 13 3.84 3.98 -10.96
CA THR A 13 3.97 5.43 -10.74
C THR A 13 2.60 6.11 -10.69
N GLU A 14 1.73 5.84 -11.66
CA GLU A 14 0.39 6.40 -11.67
C GLU A 14 -0.45 5.89 -10.50
N TRP A 15 -0.29 4.60 -10.18
CA TRP A 15 -0.99 3.96 -9.07
C TRP A 15 -0.73 4.69 -7.74
N VAL A 16 0.53 5.06 -7.53
CA VAL A 16 1.01 5.85 -6.39
C VAL A 16 0.60 7.33 -6.47
N GLN A 17 0.62 7.94 -7.64
CA GLN A 17 0.27 9.36 -7.80
C GLN A 17 -1.23 9.61 -7.59
N LYS A 18 -2.09 8.76 -8.15
CA LYS A 18 -3.55 8.88 -8.11
C LYS A 18 -4.17 8.52 -6.75
N SER A 19 -3.41 7.89 -5.86
CA SER A 19 -3.88 7.56 -4.51
C SER A 19 -4.13 8.81 -3.66
N LYS A 20 -5.06 8.73 -2.72
CA LYS A 20 -5.43 9.80 -1.79
C LYS A 20 -5.12 9.37 -0.36
N ILE A 21 -4.94 10.34 0.54
CA ILE A 21 -4.73 10.06 1.97
C ILE A 21 -5.93 9.27 2.49
N GLY A 22 -5.66 8.19 3.23
CA GLY A 22 -6.66 7.24 3.71
C GLY A 22 -6.95 6.07 2.77
N ASP A 23 -6.47 6.09 1.52
CA ASP A 23 -6.68 4.99 0.59
C ASP A 23 -5.99 3.71 1.08
N ILE A 24 -6.70 2.60 0.93
CA ILE A 24 -6.17 1.24 0.98
C ILE A 24 -6.33 0.66 -0.41
N LYS A 25 -5.22 0.30 -1.05
CA LYS A 25 -5.23 -0.29 -2.40
C LYS A 25 -4.47 -1.60 -2.41
N VAL A 26 -4.97 -2.57 -3.15
CA VAL A 26 -4.34 -3.88 -3.32
C VAL A 26 -4.20 -4.19 -4.80
N ALA A 27 -3.08 -4.77 -5.18
CA ALA A 27 -2.86 -5.26 -6.53
C ALA A 27 -2.07 -6.56 -6.52
N ASN A 28 -2.32 -7.43 -7.49
CA ASN A 28 -1.49 -8.59 -7.72
C ASN A 28 -0.19 -8.16 -8.41
N VAL A 29 0.94 -8.59 -7.85
CA VAL A 29 2.28 -8.27 -8.33
C VAL A 29 3.14 -9.51 -8.11
N SER A 30 3.81 -9.97 -9.16
CA SER A 30 4.71 -11.11 -9.07
C SER A 30 5.84 -10.84 -8.08
N PHE A 31 6.45 -11.90 -7.54
CA PHE A 31 7.63 -11.75 -6.70
C PHE A 31 8.78 -11.02 -7.41
N GLU A 32 8.95 -11.27 -8.72
CA GLU A 32 9.99 -10.67 -9.56
C GLU A 32 9.82 -9.15 -9.70
N ASP A 33 8.57 -8.67 -9.74
CA ASP A 33 8.24 -7.26 -9.94
C ASP A 33 8.09 -6.45 -8.63
N GLU A 34 7.95 -7.13 -7.48
CA GLU A 34 7.59 -6.48 -6.21
C GLU A 34 8.60 -5.41 -5.78
N HIS A 35 9.88 -5.67 -6.04
CA HIS A 35 10.97 -4.75 -5.72
C HIS A 35 10.91 -3.46 -6.55
N SER A 36 10.53 -3.56 -7.83
CA SER A 36 10.35 -2.42 -8.73
C SER A 36 9.23 -1.49 -8.23
N VAL A 37 8.12 -2.07 -7.77
CA VAL A 37 7.00 -1.30 -7.20
C VAL A 37 7.42 -0.60 -5.90
N ARG A 38 8.16 -1.29 -5.01
CA ARG A 38 8.70 -0.68 -3.79
C ARG A 38 9.66 0.47 -4.08
N ASN A 39 10.48 0.35 -5.12
CA ASN A 39 11.39 1.42 -5.53
C ASN A 39 10.66 2.68 -5.99
N VAL A 40 9.56 2.52 -6.74
CA VAL A 40 8.69 3.64 -7.12
C VAL A 40 8.11 4.33 -5.88
N ILE A 41 7.61 3.56 -4.92
CA ILE A 41 7.06 4.09 -3.66
C ILE A 41 8.13 4.81 -2.83
N SER A 42 9.33 4.22 -2.70
CA SER A 42 10.46 4.81 -1.98
C SER A 42 10.87 6.15 -2.59
N LYS A 43 11.04 6.21 -3.92
CA LYS A 43 11.32 7.46 -4.64
C LYS A 43 10.19 8.47 -4.44
N TYR A 44 8.93 8.04 -4.57
CA TYR A 44 7.78 8.92 -4.34
C TYR A 44 7.82 9.55 -2.95
N ASN A 45 7.94 8.74 -1.90
CA ASN A 45 7.97 9.21 -0.51
C ASN A 45 9.13 10.17 -0.24
N ARG A 46 10.31 9.91 -0.82
CA ARG A 46 11.50 10.76 -0.66
C ARG A 46 11.32 12.14 -1.28
N PHE A 47 10.74 12.22 -2.48
CA PHE A 47 10.63 13.47 -3.25
C PHE A 47 9.25 14.09 -3.16
N GLN A 48 8.25 13.43 -3.76
CA GLN A 48 6.90 13.97 -3.89
C GLN A 48 6.15 13.94 -2.56
N GLY A 49 6.28 12.88 -1.76
CA GLY A 49 5.56 12.77 -0.50
C GLY A 49 5.91 13.88 0.49
N ARG A 50 7.18 14.30 0.52
CA ARG A 50 7.60 15.49 1.30
C ARG A 50 6.94 16.77 0.80
N ARG A 51 6.82 16.95 -0.52
CA ARG A 51 6.23 18.14 -1.15
C ARG A 51 4.71 18.19 -1.01
N THR A 52 4.03 17.05 -1.15
CA THR A 52 2.56 16.98 -1.15
C THR A 52 1.98 16.63 0.22
N GLY A 53 2.82 16.26 1.20
CA GLY A 53 2.38 15.77 2.50
C GLY A 53 1.69 14.40 2.47
N LYS A 54 1.87 13.63 1.38
CA LYS A 54 1.23 12.32 1.17
C LYS A 54 2.30 11.24 1.20
N PHE A 55 2.21 10.28 2.12
CA PHE A 55 3.17 9.19 2.24
C PHE A 55 2.50 7.84 2.05
N ILE A 56 3.24 6.89 1.50
CA ILE A 56 2.72 5.57 1.17
C ILE A 56 3.46 4.51 1.97
N HIS A 57 2.71 3.79 2.78
CA HIS A 57 3.13 2.52 3.36
C HIS A 57 2.87 1.39 2.40
N VAL A 58 3.75 0.40 2.41
CA VAL A 58 3.67 -0.75 1.52
C VAL A 58 3.90 -2.03 2.30
N THR A 59 3.11 -3.04 1.99
CA THR A 59 3.29 -4.42 2.45
C THR A 59 3.13 -5.36 1.27
N TYR A 60 3.83 -6.48 1.31
CA TYR A 60 3.74 -7.51 0.27
C TYR A 60 3.46 -8.85 0.92
N ASN A 61 2.58 -9.63 0.31
CA ASN A 61 2.36 -11.02 0.64
C ASN A 61 3.01 -11.88 -0.44
N VAL A 62 4.09 -12.56 -0.08
CA VAL A 62 4.88 -13.41 -0.98
C VAL A 62 4.12 -14.66 -1.39
N GLU A 63 3.39 -15.30 -0.47
CA GLU A 63 2.68 -16.56 -0.75
C GLU A 63 1.52 -16.34 -1.74
N ALA A 64 0.83 -15.20 -1.65
CA ALA A 64 -0.30 -14.87 -2.52
C ALA A 64 0.05 -13.92 -3.68
N GLU A 65 1.33 -13.51 -3.80
CA GLU A 65 1.83 -12.56 -4.83
C GLU A 65 0.99 -11.29 -4.99
N ARG A 66 0.79 -10.58 -3.87
CA ARG A 66 0.01 -9.33 -3.84
C ARG A 66 0.64 -8.26 -2.98
N ILE A 67 0.52 -7.02 -3.44
CA ILE A 67 1.00 -5.84 -2.75
C ILE A 67 -0.18 -5.01 -2.24
N GLY A 68 -0.03 -4.49 -1.02
CA GLY A 68 -0.98 -3.60 -0.39
C GLY A 68 -0.31 -2.27 -0.08
N ILE A 69 -1.01 -1.17 -0.38
CA ILE A 69 -0.58 0.16 0.04
C ILE A 69 -1.61 0.83 0.94
N TYR A 70 -1.11 1.58 1.92
CA TYR A 70 -1.92 2.46 2.76
C TYR A 70 -1.31 3.86 2.72
N VAL A 71 -2.15 4.86 2.47
CA VAL A 71 -1.70 6.24 2.28
C VAL A 71 -1.97 7.06 3.52
N VAL A 72 -0.93 7.71 4.05
CA VAL A 72 -0.99 8.52 5.27
C VAL A 72 -0.63 9.98 5.00
N SER A 73 -1.12 10.84 5.88
CA SER A 73 -0.76 12.25 5.94
C SER A 73 0.67 12.46 6.47
N ARG A 74 1.19 13.69 6.31
CA ARG A 74 2.47 14.09 6.90
C ARG A 74 2.43 14.01 8.42
N GLU A 75 1.32 14.41 9.03
CA GLU A 75 1.12 14.44 10.47
C GLU A 75 1.21 13.02 11.05
N GLU A 76 0.52 12.06 10.43
CA GLU A 76 0.63 10.64 10.78
C GLU A 76 2.07 10.14 10.60
N ARG A 77 2.70 10.47 9.46
CA ARG A 77 4.08 10.06 9.19
C ARG A 77 5.08 10.59 10.22
N VAL A 78 4.92 11.82 10.69
CA VAL A 78 5.77 12.41 11.73
C VAL A 78 5.57 11.68 13.06
N LYS A 79 4.32 11.36 13.44
CA LYS A 79 4.05 10.57 14.66
C LYS A 79 4.73 9.20 14.63
N GLU A 80 4.71 8.52 13.48
CA GLU A 80 5.40 7.24 13.30
C GLU A 80 6.92 7.35 13.50
N LEU A 81 7.53 8.37 12.90
CA LEU A 81 8.97 8.61 12.98
C LEU A 81 9.41 8.98 14.41
N ASN A 82 8.53 9.65 15.16
CA ASN A 82 8.75 9.99 16.56
C ASN A 82 8.45 8.83 17.52
N GLY A 83 8.17 7.62 17.01
CA GLY A 83 8.07 6.41 17.82
C GLY A 83 6.66 6.07 18.32
N ASP A 84 5.60 6.68 17.80
CA ASP A 84 4.23 6.29 18.14
C ASP A 84 3.94 4.85 17.66
N ARG A 85 3.77 3.95 18.64
CA ARG A 85 3.48 2.52 18.39
C ARG A 85 2.11 2.31 17.75
N ASN A 86 1.14 3.20 17.98
CA ASN A 86 -0.18 3.09 17.35
C ASN A 86 -0.13 3.42 15.87
N ALA A 87 0.77 4.33 15.46
CA ALA A 87 0.90 4.72 14.06
C ALA A 87 1.47 3.59 13.18
N LYS A 88 2.15 2.59 13.77
CA LYS A 88 2.60 1.37 13.09
C LYS A 88 1.49 0.31 12.88
N LYS A 89 0.27 0.53 13.40
CA LYS A 89 -0.87 -0.39 13.28
C LYS A 89 -1.60 -0.30 11.93
N TRP A 90 -1.09 0.46 10.97
CA TRP A 90 -1.72 0.60 9.65
C TRP A 90 -1.91 -0.74 8.93
N LYS A 91 -1.09 -1.77 9.19
CA LYS A 91 -1.29 -3.11 8.64
C LYS A 91 -2.63 -3.72 9.03
N ASN A 92 -3.19 -3.35 10.17
CA ASN A 92 -4.51 -3.82 10.63
C ASN A 92 -5.67 -3.20 9.84
N LYS A 93 -5.39 -2.24 8.96
CA LYS A 93 -6.37 -1.71 8.00
C LYS A 93 -6.63 -2.69 6.86
N PHE A 94 -5.69 -3.58 6.58
CA PHE A 94 -5.90 -4.67 5.64
C PHE A 94 -6.69 -5.79 6.30
N PRO A 95 -7.55 -6.48 5.55
CA PRO A 95 -8.26 -7.63 6.07
C PRO A 95 -7.31 -8.79 6.35
N LYS A 96 -7.71 -9.67 7.27
CA LYS A 96 -6.87 -10.82 7.66
C LYS A 96 -6.57 -11.71 6.45
N SER A 97 -7.55 -11.87 5.55
CA SER A 97 -7.44 -12.62 4.30
C SER A 97 -6.36 -12.08 3.37
N PHE A 98 -5.99 -10.78 3.43
CA PHE A 98 -4.87 -10.23 2.67
C PHE A 98 -3.54 -10.91 3.03
N PHE A 99 -3.36 -11.33 4.28
CA PHE A 99 -2.15 -12.05 4.73
C PHE A 99 -2.28 -13.58 4.61
N GLY A 100 -3.42 -14.08 4.11
CA GLY A 100 -3.62 -15.49 3.81
C GLY A 100 -2.92 -15.93 2.52
N ARG A 101 -3.01 -17.22 2.21
CA ARG A 101 -2.42 -17.85 1.02
C ARG A 101 -3.28 -17.76 -0.23
N ASP A 102 -4.58 -17.56 -0.04
CA ASP A 102 -5.54 -17.58 -1.13
C ASP A 102 -5.26 -16.45 -2.11
N ARG A 103 -5.11 -16.82 -3.39
CA ARG A 103 -4.97 -15.86 -4.49
C ARG A 103 -6.29 -15.11 -4.65
N TRP A 104 -6.19 -13.82 -4.88
CA TRP A 104 -7.33 -12.99 -5.23
C TRP A 104 -7.29 -12.65 -6.70
N GLU A 105 -8.41 -12.74 -7.39
CA GLU A 105 -8.45 -12.39 -8.80
C GLU A 105 -8.52 -10.87 -8.99
N ASN A 106 -7.95 -10.39 -10.10
CA ASN A 106 -8.09 -8.97 -10.46
C ASN A 106 -9.57 -8.61 -10.61
N GLY A 107 -9.99 -7.53 -9.95
CA GLY A 107 -11.38 -7.07 -9.96
C GLY A 107 -12.26 -7.68 -8.85
N SER A 108 -11.78 -8.70 -8.13
CA SER A 108 -12.48 -9.22 -6.95
C SER A 108 -12.49 -8.22 -5.79
N GLU A 109 -13.51 -8.28 -4.94
CA GLU A 109 -13.69 -7.43 -3.76
C GLU A 109 -13.54 -8.24 -2.48
N HIS A 110 -12.85 -7.68 -1.49
CA HIS A 110 -12.60 -8.33 -0.19
C HIS A 110 -12.84 -7.36 0.94
N ASP A 111 -13.53 -7.82 1.99
CA ASP A 111 -13.74 -7.07 3.24
C ASP A 111 -12.50 -7.08 4.10
#